data_AF-A0A2P4XK00-F1
#
_entry.id   AF-A0A2P4XK00-F1
#
_cell.length_a   1.000
_cell.length_b   1.000
_cell.length_c   1.000
_cell.angle_alpha   90.00
_cell.angle_beta   90.00
_cell.angle_gamma   90.00
#
_symmetry.space_group_name_H-M   'P 1'
#
loop_
_entity.id
_entity.type
_entity.pdbx_description
1 polymer ?
#
loop_
_entity_poly.entity_id
_entity_poly.type
_entity_poly.pdbx_seq_one_letter_code
_entity_poly.pdbx_strand_id
1 'polypeptide(L)' 'MPAEAKLKTTPLDPRFPNQNQAQHCWTRYNEYVLCLKSNDGDEDACHKYFQYAASLCPSSW' A
#
# COMPACT_ATOMS: atom_id res chain seq x y z
N MET A 1 -12.51 -28.34 -1.88
CA MET A 1 -13.03 -27.02 -1.51
C MET A 1 -11.83 -26.09 -1.43
N PRO A 2 -11.69 -25.06 -2.28
CA PRO A 2 -10.53 -24.19 -2.20
C PRO A 2 -10.52 -23.55 -0.82
N ALA A 3 -9.36 -23.53 -0.17
CA ALA A 3 -9.18 -22.89 1.13
C ALA A 3 -9.74 -21.46 1.05
N GLU A 4 -10.57 -21.06 2.02
CA GLU A 4 -11.07 -19.69 2.12
C GLU A 4 -9.90 -18.71 2.05
N ALA A 5 -9.74 -18.04 0.91
CA ALA A 5 -8.73 -17.02 0.76
C ALA A 5 -9.12 -15.85 1.66
N LYS A 6 -8.38 -15.66 2.77
CA LYS A 6 -8.54 -14.49 3.62
C LYS A 6 -8.19 -13.25 2.79
N LEU A 7 -9.21 -12.60 2.24
CA LEU A 7 -9.10 -11.31 1.57
C LEU A 7 -8.50 -10.31 2.56
N LYS A 8 -7.26 -9.90 2.30
CA LYS A 8 -6.56 -8.86 3.04
C LYS A 8 -6.40 -7.66 2.10
N THR A 9 -6.69 -6.48 2.61
CA THR A 9 -6.54 -5.20 1.89
C THR A 9 -5.92 -4.18 2.84
N THR A 10 -5.60 -2.99 2.33
CA THR A 10 -5.08 -1.88 3.13
C THR A 10 -6.06 -1.53 4.26
N PRO A 11 -5.60 -1.44 5.52
CA PRO A 11 -6.47 -1.08 6.63
C PRO A 11 -6.93 0.37 6.54
N LEU A 12 -8.02 0.68 7.25
CA LEU A 12 -8.49 2.05 7.43
C LEU A 12 -7.42 2.86 8.17
N ASP A 13 -7.06 4.01 7.61
CA ASP A 13 -6.15 4.96 8.24
C ASP A 13 -6.96 6.15 8.79
N PRO A 14 -7.01 6.36 10.12
CA PRO A 14 -7.81 7.42 10.73
C PRO A 14 -7.32 8.82 10.37
N ARG A 15 -6.11 8.97 9.81
CA ARG A 15 -5.61 10.24 9.26
C ARG A 15 -6.38 10.68 8.01
N PHE A 16 -7.00 9.73 7.29
CA PHE A 16 -7.74 9.95 6.05
C PHE A 16 -9.21 9.49 6.17
N PRO A 17 -10.03 10.13 7.02
CA PRO A 17 -11.41 9.70 7.28
C PRO A 17 -12.40 10.07 6.17
N ASN A 18 -11.99 10.94 5.25
CA ASN A 18 -12.86 11.48 4.20
C ASN A 18 -12.99 10.51 3.02
N GLN A 19 -14.03 10.67 2.21
CA GLN A 19 -14.23 9.85 1.00
C GLN A 19 -13.13 10.05 -0.05
N ASN A 20 -12.45 11.20 -0.06
CA ASN A 20 -11.32 11.44 -0.97
C ASN A 20 -10.07 10.70 -0.46
N GLN A 21 -9.71 9.60 -1.13
CA GLN A 21 -8.58 8.74 -0.76
C GLN A 21 -7.29 9.03 -1.56
N ALA A 22 -7.26 10.09 -2.38
CA ALA A 22 -6.09 10.41 -3.21
C ALA A 22 -4.82 10.65 -2.36
N GLN A 23 -4.95 11.38 -1.25
CA GLN A 23 -3.85 11.61 -0.31
C GLN A 23 -3.40 10.33 0.39
N HIS A 24 -4.34 9.43 0.72
CA HIS A 24 -4.01 8.15 1.33
C HIS A 24 -3.17 7.28 0.39
N CYS A 25 -3.58 7.16 -0.88
CA CYS A 25 -2.79 6.48 -1.91
C CYS A 25 -1.39 7.10 -2.03
N TRP A 26 -1.29 8.43 -2.17
CA TRP A 26 -0.02 9.14 -2.29
C TRP A 26 0.92 8.89 -1.10
N THR A 27 0.40 8.93 0.12
CA THR A 27 1.19 8.63 1.33
C THR A 27 1.69 7.18 1.33
N ARG A 28 0.85 6.20 0.99
CA ARG A 28 1.27 4.78 0.93
C ARG A 28 2.33 4.51 -0.14
N TYR A 29 2.21 5.15 -1.30
CA TYR A 29 3.23 5.05 -2.34
C TYR A 29 4.57 5.65 -1.90
N ASN A 30 4.55 6.81 -1.25
CA ASN A 30 5.77 7.41 -0.70
C ASN A 30 6.40 6.56 0.41
N GLU A 31 5.60 5.92 1.27
CA GLU A 31 6.10 4.98 2.28
C GLU A 31 6.85 3.81 1.62
N TYR A 32 6.33 3.29 0.49
CA TYR A 32 7.01 2.26 -0.30
C TYR A 32 8.34 2.77 -0.89
N VAL A 33 8.36 3.94 -1.52
CA VAL A 33 9.58 4.51 -2.11
C VAL A 33 10.64 4.83 -1.05
N LEU A 34 10.23 5.34 0.12
CA LEU A 34 11.13 5.57 1.26
C LEU A 34 11.69 4.24 1.78
N CYS A 35 10.87 3.19 1.87
CA CYS A 35 11.33 1.86 2.24
C CYS A 35 12.39 1.35 1.26
N LEU A 36 12.17 1.45 -0.05
CA LEU A 36 13.16 1.04 -1.05
C LEU A 36 14.47 1.81 -0.88
N LYS A 37 14.39 3.13 -0.67
CA LYS A 37 15.58 3.96 -0.45
C LYS A 37 16.35 3.57 0.81
N SER A 38 15.66 3.17 1.87
CA SER A 38 16.28 2.76 3.13
C SER A 38 16.87 1.34 3.10
N ASN A 39 16.40 0.47 2.21
CA ASN A 39 16.86 -0.91 2.09
C ASN A 39 17.65 -1.16 0.79
N ASP A 40 18.31 -0.13 0.25
CA ASP A 40 19.14 -0.22 -0.97
C ASP A 40 18.43 -0.86 -2.19
N GLY A 41 17.11 -0.69 -2.29
CA GLY A 41 16.29 -1.24 -3.37
C GLY A 41 15.76 -2.66 -3.15
N ASP A 42 15.86 -3.21 -1.93
CA ASP A 42 15.26 -4.51 -1.60
C ASP A 42 13.72 -4.44 -1.63
N GLU A 43 13.14 -4.96 -2.71
CA GLU A 43 11.68 -5.02 -2.91
C GLU A 43 11.00 -6.02 -1.98
N ASP A 44 11.67 -7.11 -1.60
CA ASP A 44 11.09 -8.15 -0.73
C ASP A 44 10.89 -7.61 0.68
N ALA A 45 11.85 -6.84 1.19
CA ALA A 45 11.73 -6.14 2.47
C ALA A 45 10.55 -5.13 2.48
N CYS A 46 10.24 -4.54 1.32
CA CYS A 46 9.23 -3.49 1.18
C CYS A 46 7.89 -3.97 0.60
N HIS A 47 7.75 -5.28 0.35
CA HIS A 47 6.58 -5.89 -0.31
C HIS A 47 5.24 -5.56 0.39
N LYS A 48 5.23 -5.44 1.72
CA LYS A 48 4.03 -5.02 2.47
C LYS A 48 3.56 -3.62 2.10
N TYR A 49 4.48 -2.67 1.95
CA TYR A 49 4.14 -1.29 1.56
C TYR A 49 3.68 -1.22 0.10
N PHE A 50 4.29 -2.02 -0.76
CA PHE A 50 3.84 -2.19 -2.14
C PHE A 50 2.40 -2.69 -2.21
N GLN A 51 2.05 -3.74 -1.45
CA GLN A 51 0.68 -4.25 -1.39
C GLN A 51 -0.33 -3.18 -0.96
N TYR A 52 0.04 -2.32 -0.01
CA TYR A 52 -0.85 -1.25 0.45
C TYR A 52 -1.06 -0.15 -0.59
N ALA A 53 0.00 0.25 -1.28
CA ALA A 53 -0.07 1.20 -2.38
C ALA A 53 -0.87 0.62 -3.55
N ALA A 54 -0.58 -0.63 -3.96
CA ALA A 54 -1.25 -1.31 -5.06
C ALA A 54 -2.76 -1.54 -4.83
N SER A 55 -3.18 -1.69 -3.57
CA SER A 55 -4.60 -1.90 -3.23
C SER A 55 -5.43 -0.61 -3.27
N LEU A 56 -4.79 0.57 -3.17
CA LEU A 56 -5.47 1.87 -3.11
C LEU A 56 -5.28 2.71 -4.37
N CYS A 57 -4.10 2.65 -4.97
CA CYS A 57 -3.71 3.49 -6.09
C CYS A 57 -4.19 2.90 -7.42
N PRO A 58 -4.72 3.73 -8.34
CA PRO A 58 -4.96 3.31 -9.72
C PRO A 58 -3.65 2.84 -10.38
N SER A 59 -3.71 1.78 -11.19
CA SER A 59 -2.52 1.27 -11.91
C SER A 59 -1.96 2.24 -12.97
N SER A 60 -2.71 3.29 -13.29
CA SER A 60 -2.30 4.33 -14.24
C SER A 60 -1.53 5.49 -13.60
N TRP A 61 -1.40 5.49 -12.27
CA TRP A 61 -0.65 6.50 -11.51
C TRP A 61 0.82 6.12 -11.39
#